data_AF-A0A4Y2F006-F1
#
_entry.id   AF-A0A4Y2F006-F1
#
_cell.length_a   1.000
_cell.length_b   1.000
_cell.length_c   1.000
_cell.angle_alpha   90.00
_cell.angle_beta   90.00
_cell.angle_gamma   90.00
#
_symmetry.space_group_name_H-M   'P 1'
#
loop_
_entity.id
_entity.type
_entity.pdbx_description
1 polymer ?
#
loop_
_entity_poly.entity_id
_entity_poly.type
_entity_poly.pdbx_seq_one_letter_code
_entity_poly.pdbx_strand_id
1 'polypeptide(L)'
;MDFVEVQRRFRFRMGGSVSAGKSNDELIDHLVEAEFIKTPLIQRVFRSVDRGNYYLDDHKQNAYKDIAWRSGNLHLSAPCVCPE
;
A
#
# COMPACT_ATOMS: atom_id res chain seq x y z
N MET A 1 -22.00 2.32 -5.27
CA MET A 1 -20.84 1.66 -5.89
C MET A 1 -19.92 1.24 -4.76
N ASP A 2 -19.84 -0.06 -4.49
CA ASP A 2 -19.02 -0.58 -3.40
C ASP A 2 -17.56 -0.66 -3.82
N PHE A 3 -16.68 -0.23 -2.92
CA PHE A 3 -15.23 -0.19 -3.12
C PHE A 3 -14.64 -1.57 -3.48
N VAL A 4 -15.27 -2.65 -3.01
CA VAL A 4 -14.96 -4.04 -3.38
C VAL A 4 -15.09 -4.28 -4.89
N GLU A 5 -16.00 -3.58 -5.56
CA GLU A 5 -16.24 -3.71 -7.00
C GLU A 5 -15.18 -2.98 -7.84
N VAL A 6 -14.61 -1.88 -7.33
CA VAL A 6 -13.46 -1.20 -7.95
C VAL A 6 -12.21 -2.09 -7.91
N GLN A 7 -11.98 -2.78 -6.79
CA GLN A 7 -10.89 -3.76 -6.67
C GLN A 7 -11.07 -5.00 -7.57
N ARG A 8 -12.31 -5.36 -7.93
CA ARG A 8 -12.58 -6.46 -8.87
C ARG A 8 -12.42 -6.06 -10.34
N ARG A 9 -12.62 -4.77 -10.68
CA ARG A 9 -12.66 -4.29 -12.07
C ARG A 9 -11.28 -3.99 -12.65
N PHE A 10 -10.29 -3.66 -11.83
CA PHE A 10 -8.89 -3.65 -12.22
C PHE A 10 -8.25 -4.98 -11.82
N ARG A 11 -7.98 -5.83 -12.81
CA ARG A 11 -7.38 -7.16 -12.65
C ARG A 11 -5.89 -7.05 -12.26
N PHE A 12 -5.57 -6.40 -11.15
CA PHE A 12 -4.26 -6.56 -10.50
C PHE A 12 -4.30 -7.91 -9.76
N ARG A 13 -3.77 -8.94 -10.41
CA ARG A 13 -3.32 -10.14 -9.72
C ARG A 13 -2.41 -9.70 -8.58
N MET A 14 -2.60 -10.30 -7.41
CA MET A 14 -1.73 -10.28 -6.21
C MET A 14 -1.98 -9.20 -5.14
N GLY A 15 -3.22 -9.02 -4.70
CA GLY A 15 -3.55 -8.22 -3.50
C GLY A 15 -3.79 -9.03 -2.21
N GLY A 16 -3.26 -10.25 -2.09
CA GLY A 16 -3.70 -11.18 -1.04
C GLY A 16 -2.65 -11.93 -0.23
N SER A 17 -1.41 -12.11 -0.72
CA SER A 17 -0.49 -13.05 -0.05
C SER A 17 1.01 -12.73 -0.08
N VAL A 18 1.46 -11.59 -0.64
CA VAL A 18 2.91 -11.35 -0.86
C VAL A 18 3.44 -10.05 -0.24
N SER A 19 2.60 -9.12 0.21
CA SER A 19 3.07 -7.77 0.62
C SER A 19 2.70 -7.36 2.05
N ALA A 20 2.45 -8.30 2.98
CA ALA A 20 2.29 -7.94 4.39
C ALA A 20 3.68 -7.71 5.01
N GLY A 21 4.30 -6.56 4.72
CA GLY A 21 5.51 -6.14 5.42
C GLY A 21 5.21 -5.97 6.91
N LYS A 22 6.17 -6.25 7.78
CA LYS A 22 6.10 -5.92 9.21
C LYS A 22 6.42 -4.44 9.47
N SER A 23 7.05 -3.78 8.50
CA SER A 23 7.48 -2.39 8.54
C SER A 23 7.23 -1.69 7.21
N ASN A 24 7.30 -0.36 7.21
CA ASN A 24 7.26 0.44 5.99
C ASN A 24 8.37 0.01 5.02
N ASP A 25 9.58 -0.24 5.52
CA ASP A 25 10.71 -0.68 4.69
C ASP A 25 10.45 -2.00 3.97
N GLU A 26 9.92 -3.01 4.65
CA GLU A 26 9.57 -4.30 4.03
C GLU A 26 8.45 -4.14 2.98
N LEU A 27 7.47 -3.26 3.24
CA LEU A 27 6.47 -2.92 2.23
C LEU A 27 7.13 -2.33 0.98
N ILE A 28 8.09 -1.40 1.14
CA ILE A 28 8.78 -0.78 0.01
C ILE A 28 9.65 -1.80 -0.73
N ASP A 29 10.32 -2.72 -0.03
CA ASP A 29 11.11 -3.78 -0.65
C ASP A 29 10.26 -4.65 -1.59
N HIS A 30 9.07 -5.08 -1.14
CA HIS A 30 8.14 -5.84 -1.98
C HIS A 30 7.66 -5.04 -3.20
N LEU A 31 7.42 -3.73 -3.06
CA LEU A 31 7.00 -2.87 -4.17
C LEU A 31 8.12 -2.64 -5.20
N VAL A 32 9.39 -2.64 -4.76
CA VAL A 32 10.55 -2.58 -5.64
C VAL A 32 10.75 -3.91 -6.36
N GLU A 33 10.66 -5.04 -5.65
CA GLU A 33 10.77 -6.38 -6.23
C GLU A 33 9.68 -6.64 -7.29
N ALA A 34 8.46 -6.17 -7.03
CA ALA A 34 7.34 -6.26 -7.97
C ALA A 34 7.37 -5.21 -9.09
N GLU A 35 8.44 -4.44 -9.23
CA GLU A 35 8.66 -3.41 -10.25
C GLU A 35 7.62 -2.25 -10.26
N PHE A 36 6.89 -2.06 -9.15
CA PHE A 36 6.01 -0.89 -8.97
C PHE A 36 6.81 0.37 -8.65
N ILE A 37 7.88 0.25 -7.87
CA ILE A 37 8.82 1.34 -7.59
C ILE A 37 10.11 1.10 -8.37
N LYS A 38 10.33 1.89 -9.42
CA LYS A 38 11.44 1.69 -10.37
C LYS A 38 12.65 2.57 -10.10
N THR A 39 12.47 3.73 -9.46
CA THR A 39 13.54 4.70 -9.29
C THR A 39 14.03 4.77 -7.84
N PRO A 40 15.36 4.91 -7.61
CA PRO A 40 15.90 5.07 -6.26
C PRO A 40 15.35 6.30 -5.54
N LEU A 41 14.98 7.35 -6.29
CA LEU A 41 14.39 8.56 -5.75
C LEU A 41 13.01 8.28 -5.13
N ILE A 42 12.12 7.59 -5.88
CA ILE A 42 10.79 7.22 -5.37
C ILE A 42 10.93 6.29 -4.17
N GLN A 43 11.81 5.29 -4.24
CA GLN A 43 12.07 4.40 -3.11
C GLN A 43 12.47 5.18 -1.84
N ARG A 44 13.38 6.15 -1.96
CA ARG A 44 13.82 6.97 -0.82
C ARG A 44 12.69 7.81 -0.25
N VAL A 45 11.85 8.41 -1.09
CA VAL A 45 10.69 9.20 -0.65
C VAL A 45 9.70 8.31 0.11
N PHE A 46 9.37 7.14 -0.44
CA PHE A 46 8.46 6.19 0.20
C PHE A 46 8.99 5.65 1.54
N ARG A 47 10.30 5.44 1.68
CA ARG A 47 10.90 5.07 2.98
C ARG A 47 10.91 6.21 4.00
N SER A 48 10.98 7.46 3.53
CA SER A 48 11.02 8.64 4.40
C SER A 48 9.68 8.96 5.04
N VAL A 49 8.58 8.43 4.50
CA VAL A 49 7.22 8.66 5.00
C VAL A 49 6.63 7.34 5.48
N ASP A 50 6.55 7.16 6.80
CA ASP A 50 5.96 5.96 7.37
C ASP A 50 4.43 5.94 7.17
N ARG A 51 3.95 4.97 6.40
CA ARG A 51 2.53 4.76 6.10
C ARG A 51 1.69 4.50 7.37
N GLY A 52 2.27 3.85 8.39
CA GLY A 52 1.60 3.53 9.65
C GLY A 52 1.20 4.75 10.49
N ASN A 53 1.86 5.89 10.27
CA ASN A 53 1.51 7.15 10.95
C ASN A 53 0.15 7.72 10.52
N TYR A 54 -0.39 7.26 9.39
CA TYR A 54 -1.68 7.70 8.86
C TYR A 54 -2.82 6.71 9.15
N TYR A 55 -2.53 5.61 9.85
CA TYR A 55 -3.52 4.64 10.32
C TYR A 55 -3.94 4.95 11.76
N LEU A 56 -5.20 4.65 12.06
CA LEU A 56 -5.67 4.57 13.45
C LEU A 56 -5.03 3.36 14.15
N ASP A 57 -4.76 3.48 15.46
CA ASP A 57 -4.08 2.44 16.24
C ASP A 57 -4.76 1.06 16.13
N ASP A 58 -6.10 1.01 16.15
CA ASP A 58 -6.91 -0.21 16.00
C ASP A 58 -6.76 -0.91 14.63
N HIS A 59 -6.14 -0.23 13.66
CA HIS A 59 -6.03 -0.69 12.27
C HIS A 59 -4.58 -0.73 11.75
N LYS A 60 -3.58 -0.48 12.61
CA LYS A 60 -2.16 -0.50 12.24
C LYS A 60 -1.68 -1.84 11.69
N GLN A 61 -2.33 -2.95 12.02
CA GLN A 61 -2.08 -4.28 11.44
C GLN A 61 -2.27 -4.34 9.91
N ASN A 62 -2.93 -3.35 9.33
CA ASN A 62 -3.16 -3.22 7.89
C ASN A 62 -2.29 -2.12 7.24
N ALA A 63 -1.44 -1.43 8.01
CA ALA A 63 -0.68 -0.28 7.54
C ALA A 63 0.32 -0.64 6.44
N TYR A 64 1.01 -1.77 6.59
CA TYR A 64 2.12 -2.18 5.72
C TYR A 64 1.71 -3.25 4.70
N LYS A 65 0.43 -3.27 4.34
CA LYS A 65 -0.10 -4.12 3.28
C LYS A 65 -0.34 -3.26 2.05
N ASP A 66 -0.13 -3.84 0.87
CA ASP A 66 -0.49 -3.20 -0.39
C ASP A 66 -2.00 -3.26 -0.63
N ILE A 67 -2.76 -2.62 0.25
CA ILE A 67 -4.21 -2.51 0.18
C ILE A 67 -4.62 -1.06 0.40
N ALA A 68 -5.71 -0.70 -0.25
CA ALA A 68 -6.41 0.51 0.11
C ALA A 68 -7.16 0.30 1.42
N TRP A 69 -7.24 1.34 2.23
CA TRP A 69 -7.88 1.32 3.53
C TRP A 69 -8.76 2.55 3.71
N ARG A 70 -9.93 2.36 4.31
CA ARG A 70 -10.87 3.43 4.63
C ARG A 70 -11.43 3.21 6.03
N SER A 71 -11.47 4.27 6.83
CA SER A 71 -12.19 4.30 8.11
C SER A 71 -12.90 5.64 8.26
N GLY A 72 -14.24 5.61 8.24
CA GLY A 72 -15.07 6.82 8.19
C GLY A 72 -14.72 7.72 6.99
N ASN A 73 -14.19 8.90 7.30
CA ASN A 73 -13.77 9.92 6.33
C ASN A 73 -12.28 9.81 5.95
N LEU A 74 -11.50 8.94 6.59
CA LEU A 74 -10.11 8.69 6.23
C LEU A 74 -10.05 7.65 5.13
N HIS A 75 -9.30 7.93 4.06
CA HIS A 75 -9.04 7.00 2.97
C HIS A 75 -7.57 7.08 2.57
N LEU A 76 -6.92 5.93 2.54
CA LEU A 76 -5.55 5.74 2.07
C LEU A 76 -5.60 4.77 0.88
N SER A 77 -5.19 5.25 -0.29
CA SER A 77 -5.03 4.41 -1.48
C SER A 77 -3.98 3.31 -1.25
N ALA A 78 -4.07 2.23 -2.03
CA ALA A 78 -3.02 1.22 -2.04
C ALA A 78 -1.70 1.83 -2.54
N PRO A 79 -0.55 1.50 -1.94
CA PRO A 79 0.77 1.94 -2.39
C PRO A 79 1.02 1.73 -3.89
N CYS A 80 0.59 0.60 -4.46
CA CYS A 80 0.78 0.27 -5.89
C CYS A 80 -0.02 1.15 -6.87
N VAL A 81 -1.00 1.92 -6.38
CA VAL A 81 -1.87 2.76 -7.22
C VAL A 81 -1.25 4.14 -7.45
N CYS A 82 -0.23 4.54 -6.69
CA CYS A 82 0.49 5.79 -6.98
C CYS A 82 1.18 5.66 -8.35
N PRO A 83 0.77 6.44 -9.37
CA PRO A 83 1.34 6.34 -10.71
C PRO A 83 2.76 6.92 -10.75
N GLU A 84 3.50 6.46 -11.76
CA GLU A 84 4.89 6.81 -12.12
C GLU A 84 5.21 8.32 -12.11
#